data_AF-A0A8H3GJM7-F1
#
_entry.id   AF-A0A8H3GJM7-F1
#
_cell.length_a   1.000
_cell.length_b   1.000
_cell.length_c   1.000
_cell.angle_alpha   90.00
_cell.angle_beta   90.00
_cell.angle_gamma   90.00
#
_symmetry.space_group_name_H-M   'P 1'
#
loop_
_entity.id
_entity.type
_entity.pdbx_description
1 polymer ?
#
loop_
_entity_poly.entity_id
_entity_poly.type
_entity_poly.pdbx_seq_one_letter_code
_entity_poly.pdbx_strand_id
1 'polypeptide(L)'
;MKNELSSSVSPLMGEFSLAPEHLSNAERRWVGYQPYLLSKGYQLRPRYQPNWIPSWELNGQDARLCEDGWAAIAYRTLDAVRIVDQKLVMIKMIIPSLETQEGLHELDIMRRFSSAEFANDEDNHVVPILDAFGIPGVGGGMFYIMPLLTPYDRPPFQSLNEIYDFLRQTFEGLLFLHRNNIAHRDIASANVMMDARPLYYEQFHPLHPSFTHDGQHLVQTRNRTEAPVKYYYIDFGFSFWRRDGGSNWARGKEAREPAPEQAEGLAYDPFSADVYQLGALIRRDLIPGIPSLKFMIPLARAMTEKDPQKRTKLSEAREAMHHSFRAQGARRLRWPLIPRNATFSQWLYLTSWGVYNEVMIFMRSVARFFISC
;
A
#
# COMPACT_ATOMS: atom_id res chain seq x y z
N MET A 1 12.31 -27.17 -44.35
CA MET A 1 13.39 -26.55 -43.55
C MET A 1 12.79 -25.29 -42.92
N LYS A 2 12.10 -25.41 -41.78
CA LYS A 2 12.67 -25.30 -40.42
C LYS A 2 13.60 -24.09 -40.28
N ASN A 3 13.12 -23.05 -39.62
CA ASN A 3 13.90 -22.33 -38.63
C ASN A 3 12.97 -21.82 -37.52
N GLU A 4 13.25 -22.34 -36.34
CA GLU A 4 12.62 -22.12 -35.05
C GLU A 4 12.98 -20.72 -34.53
N LEU A 5 11.98 -19.95 -34.12
CA LEU A 5 12.17 -18.82 -33.21
C LEU A 5 11.69 -19.27 -31.84
N SER A 6 12.67 -19.53 -30.97
CA SER A 6 12.48 -20.06 -29.63
C SER A 6 11.75 -19.05 -28.74
N SER A 7 10.67 -19.55 -28.14
CA SER A 7 10.00 -19.00 -26.96
C SER A 7 10.98 -18.80 -25.79
N SER A 8 10.99 -17.60 -25.21
CA SER A 8 11.40 -17.40 -23.82
C SER A 8 10.28 -16.67 -23.09
N VAL A 9 9.28 -17.44 -22.66
CA VAL A 9 8.25 -16.98 -21.72
C VAL A 9 8.75 -17.29 -20.32
N SER A 10 8.92 -16.26 -19.50
CA SER A 10 9.33 -16.35 -18.10
C SER A 10 8.33 -17.17 -17.26
N PRO A 11 8.79 -18.08 -16.38
CA PRO A 11 7.90 -18.95 -15.61
C PRO A 11 7.54 -18.31 -14.27
N LEU A 12 6.72 -17.25 -14.27
CA LEU A 12 6.06 -16.72 -13.05
C LEU A 12 4.66 -16.13 -13.32
N MET A 13 4.03 -16.49 -14.44
CA MET A 13 2.59 -16.26 -14.62
C MET A 13 1.84 -17.48 -14.10
N GLY A 14 1.26 -17.35 -12.91
CA GLY A 14 0.27 -18.28 -12.42
C GLY A 14 -0.85 -18.48 -13.43
N GLU A 15 -1.33 -19.72 -13.55
CA GLU A 15 -2.45 -20.10 -14.41
C GLU A 15 -3.60 -19.09 -14.29
N PHE A 16 -3.81 -18.31 -15.35
CA PHE A 16 -4.89 -17.33 -15.42
C PHE A 16 -6.24 -18.05 -15.46
N SER A 17 -7.09 -17.66 -14.50
CA SER A 17 -8.55 -17.87 -14.39
C SER A 17 -9.12 -19.07 -15.14
N LEU A 18 -9.41 -20.13 -14.36
CA LEU A 18 -10.54 -21.00 -14.68
C LEU A 18 -11.82 -20.15 -14.72
N ALA A 19 -12.87 -20.64 -15.37
CA ALA A 19 -14.17 -19.96 -15.41
C ALA A 19 -14.63 -19.52 -14.00
N PRO A 20 -15.43 -18.45 -13.83
CA PRO A 20 -15.75 -17.88 -12.52
C PRO A 20 -16.22 -18.89 -11.46
N GLU A 21 -16.87 -19.97 -11.90
CA GLU A 21 -17.40 -21.09 -11.12
C GLU A 21 -16.31 -22.03 -10.56
N HIS A 22 -15.10 -21.95 -11.10
CA HIS A 22 -13.99 -22.79 -10.71
C HIS A 22 -13.00 -22.02 -9.83
N LEU A 23 -12.65 -22.64 -8.71
CA LEU A 23 -11.58 -22.16 -7.84
C LEU A 23 -10.22 -22.49 -8.44
N SER A 24 -9.27 -21.54 -8.36
CA SER A 24 -7.86 -21.84 -8.66
C SER A 24 -7.23 -22.75 -7.61
N ASN A 25 -6.02 -23.27 -7.88
CA ASN A 25 -5.25 -24.03 -6.89
C ASN A 25 -4.99 -23.24 -5.59
N ALA A 26 -4.78 -21.92 -5.71
CA ALA A 26 -4.58 -21.03 -4.58
C ALA A 26 -5.85 -20.89 -3.74
N GLU A 27 -6.99 -20.72 -4.41
CA GLU A 27 -8.28 -20.56 -3.76
C GLU A 27 -8.72 -21.83 -3.05
N ARG A 28 -8.51 -23.01 -3.68
CA ARG A 28 -8.73 -24.31 -3.02
C ARG A 28 -7.94 -24.46 -1.73
N ARG A 29 -6.70 -23.94 -1.68
CA ARG A 29 -5.89 -23.95 -0.46
C ARG A 29 -6.53 -23.08 0.63
N TRP A 30 -7.02 -21.89 0.29
CA TRP A 30 -7.75 -21.05 1.25
C TRP A 30 -9.04 -21.69 1.76
N VAL A 31 -9.82 -22.33 0.88
CA VAL A 31 -11.00 -23.14 1.27
C VAL A 31 -10.60 -24.23 2.28
N GLY A 32 -9.48 -24.91 2.05
CA GLY A 32 -8.95 -25.91 2.98
C GLY A 32 -8.61 -25.36 4.37
N TYR A 33 -8.20 -24.09 4.47
CA TYR A 33 -7.91 -23.43 5.74
C TYR A 33 -9.13 -22.80 6.42
N GLN A 34 -10.23 -22.60 5.70
CA GLN A 34 -11.42 -21.91 6.22
C GLN A 34 -11.95 -22.48 7.56
N PRO A 35 -12.10 -23.80 7.76
CA PRO A 35 -12.55 -24.33 9.06
C PRO A 35 -11.62 -23.97 10.23
N TYR A 36 -10.31 -23.96 10.00
CA TYR A 36 -9.33 -23.60 11.03
C TYR A 36 -9.35 -22.08 11.30
N LEU A 37 -9.38 -21.25 10.27
CA LEU A 37 -9.49 -19.80 10.41
C LEU A 37 -10.78 -19.39 11.14
N LEU A 38 -11.89 -20.05 10.82
CA LEU A 38 -13.16 -19.85 11.50
C LEU A 38 -13.07 -20.21 12.99
N SER A 39 -12.40 -21.32 13.33
CA SER A 39 -12.15 -21.70 14.74
C SER A 39 -11.30 -20.68 15.50
N LYS A 40 -10.52 -19.85 14.78
CA LYS A 40 -9.74 -18.74 15.32
C LYS A 40 -10.49 -17.41 15.32
N GLY A 41 -11.74 -17.38 14.86
CA GLY A 41 -12.58 -16.18 14.83
C GLY A 41 -12.50 -15.36 13.54
N TYR A 42 -11.99 -15.93 12.44
CA TYR A 42 -11.85 -15.27 11.15
C TYR A 42 -12.67 -15.99 10.07
N GLN A 43 -13.63 -15.27 9.48
CA GLN A 43 -14.50 -15.81 8.44
C GLN A 43 -14.07 -15.29 7.07
N LEU A 44 -13.67 -16.19 6.17
CA LEU A 44 -13.43 -15.83 4.77
C LEU A 44 -14.75 -15.56 4.01
N ARG A 45 -14.66 -14.87 2.87
CA ARG A 45 -15.80 -14.55 1.99
C ARG A 45 -16.56 -15.81 1.50
N PRO A 46 -17.82 -15.70 1.05
CA PRO A 46 -18.63 -16.83 0.60
C PRO A 46 -17.92 -17.76 -0.40
N ARG A 47 -17.18 -17.18 -1.35
CA ARG A 47 -16.36 -17.90 -2.36
C ARG A 47 -15.38 -18.91 -1.76
N TYR A 48 -14.92 -18.66 -0.53
CA TYR A 48 -13.91 -19.48 0.14
C TYR A 48 -14.50 -20.39 1.22
N GLN A 49 -15.82 -20.55 1.26
CA GLN A 49 -16.48 -21.50 2.15
C GLN A 49 -16.42 -22.93 1.59
N PRO A 50 -16.31 -23.96 2.45
CA PRO A 50 -16.49 -25.34 2.03
C PRO A 50 -17.85 -25.52 1.35
N ASN A 51 -17.87 -26.25 0.23
CA ASN A 51 -19.07 -26.47 -0.58
C ASN A 51 -19.72 -25.19 -1.12
N TRP A 52 -18.93 -24.12 -1.35
CA TRP A 52 -19.41 -22.91 -2.02
C TRP A 52 -20.11 -23.26 -3.34
N ILE A 53 -21.31 -22.70 -3.51
CA ILE A 53 -22.09 -22.72 -4.75
C ILE A 53 -22.12 -21.27 -5.25
N PRO A 54 -21.72 -20.99 -6.50
CA PRO A 54 -21.71 -19.65 -7.02
C PRO A 54 -23.09 -18.99 -6.99
N SER A 55 -23.19 -17.75 -6.50
CA SER A 55 -24.51 -17.12 -6.32
C SER A 55 -25.25 -16.92 -7.65
N TRP A 56 -24.51 -16.76 -8.77
CA TRP A 56 -25.10 -16.62 -10.09
C TRP A 56 -25.76 -17.89 -10.63
N GLU A 57 -25.37 -19.08 -10.16
CA GLU A 57 -26.06 -20.33 -10.51
C GLU A 57 -27.45 -20.40 -9.86
N LEU A 58 -27.64 -19.70 -8.74
CA LEU A 58 -28.90 -19.69 -7.99
C LEU A 58 -29.85 -18.59 -8.47
N ASN A 59 -29.32 -17.42 -8.84
CA ASN A 59 -30.13 -16.25 -9.18
C ASN A 59 -30.14 -15.90 -10.68
N GLY A 60 -29.34 -16.58 -11.52
CA GLY A 60 -29.26 -16.38 -12.96
C GLY A 60 -28.58 -15.08 -13.41
N GLN A 61 -27.88 -14.38 -12.52
CA GLN A 61 -27.16 -13.15 -12.84
C GLN A 61 -25.82 -13.42 -13.57
N ASP A 62 -25.19 -12.37 -14.05
CA ASP A 62 -23.82 -12.44 -14.53
C ASP A 62 -22.85 -12.56 -13.34
N ALA A 63 -21.91 -13.50 -13.39
CA ALA A 63 -20.91 -13.71 -12.33
C ALA A 63 -20.13 -12.43 -11.99
N ARG A 64 -19.92 -11.52 -12.96
CA ARG A 64 -19.20 -10.25 -12.76
C ARG A 64 -19.96 -9.26 -11.87
N LEU A 65 -21.26 -9.46 -11.70
CA LEU A 65 -22.15 -8.65 -10.86
C LEU A 65 -22.34 -9.27 -9.47
N CYS A 66 -21.82 -10.47 -9.24
CA CYS A 66 -21.89 -11.16 -7.98
C CYS A 66 -20.60 -10.94 -7.19
N GLU A 67 -20.71 -10.59 -5.91
CA GLU A 67 -19.54 -10.36 -5.03
C GLU A 67 -18.62 -11.58 -4.97
N ASP A 68 -19.19 -12.78 -4.85
CA ASP A 68 -18.48 -14.05 -4.82
C ASP A 68 -17.90 -14.47 -6.19
N GLY A 69 -18.13 -13.68 -7.24
CA GLY A 69 -17.46 -13.77 -8.52
C GLY A 69 -16.10 -13.08 -8.53
N TRP A 70 -15.81 -12.20 -7.56
CA TRP A 70 -14.54 -11.48 -7.47
C TRP A 70 -13.50 -12.29 -6.70
N ALA A 71 -12.65 -12.99 -7.45
CA ALA A 71 -11.55 -13.80 -6.94
C ALA A 71 -10.32 -12.95 -6.56
N ALA A 72 -9.72 -13.24 -5.41
CA ALA A 72 -8.41 -12.72 -5.06
C ALA A 72 -7.32 -13.44 -5.89
N ILE A 73 -6.40 -12.67 -6.47
CA ILE A 73 -5.30 -13.20 -7.28
C ILE A 73 -4.11 -13.63 -6.40
N ALA A 74 -4.02 -13.14 -5.17
CA ALA A 74 -2.86 -13.32 -4.32
C ALA A 74 -2.81 -14.71 -3.66
N TYR A 75 -1.67 -15.40 -3.80
CA TYR A 75 -1.47 -16.76 -3.30
C TYR A 75 -1.31 -16.86 -1.77
N ARG A 76 -0.82 -15.80 -1.13
CA ARG A 76 -0.45 -15.79 0.30
C ARG A 76 -1.22 -14.78 1.12
N THR A 77 -2.14 -14.01 0.53
CA THR A 77 -2.96 -13.03 1.25
C THR A 77 -4.41 -13.16 0.87
N LEU A 78 -5.31 -13.07 1.86
CA LEU A 78 -6.75 -13.07 1.64
C LEU A 78 -7.47 -12.26 2.70
N ASP A 79 -8.53 -11.57 2.30
CA ASP A 79 -9.37 -10.81 3.21
C ASP A 79 -10.30 -11.71 4.05
N ALA A 80 -10.70 -11.23 5.22
CA ALA A 80 -11.62 -11.91 6.11
C ALA A 80 -12.40 -10.92 6.97
N VAL A 81 -13.50 -11.40 7.56
CA VAL A 81 -14.21 -10.72 8.64
C VAL A 81 -13.73 -11.30 9.97
N ARG A 82 -13.21 -10.45 10.86
CA ARG A 82 -12.97 -10.83 12.25
C ARG A 82 -14.30 -10.81 13.01
N ILE A 83 -14.74 -11.98 13.47
CA ILE A 83 -16.10 -12.20 13.98
C ILE A 83 -16.41 -11.35 15.22
N VAL A 84 -15.45 -11.21 16.14
CA VAL A 84 -15.69 -10.57 17.44
C VAL A 84 -16.11 -9.10 17.34
N ASP A 85 -15.66 -8.37 16.31
CA ASP A 85 -15.95 -6.95 16.14
C ASP A 85 -16.36 -6.56 14.72
N GLN A 86 -16.62 -7.54 13.86
CA GLN A 86 -17.09 -7.37 12.48
C GLN A 86 -16.18 -6.50 11.62
N LYS A 87 -14.89 -6.41 11.96
CA LYS A 87 -13.91 -5.65 11.18
C LYS A 87 -13.35 -6.48 10.04
N LEU A 88 -13.20 -5.84 8.89
CA LEU A 88 -12.44 -6.39 7.78
C LEU A 88 -10.95 -6.38 8.09
N VAL A 89 -10.31 -7.51 7.83
CA VAL A 89 -8.90 -7.76 8.05
C VAL A 89 -8.27 -8.41 6.83
N MET A 90 -6.96 -8.34 6.75
CA MET A 90 -6.16 -9.07 5.76
C MET A 90 -5.37 -10.16 6.48
N ILE A 91 -5.48 -11.39 6.00
CA ILE A 91 -4.70 -12.55 6.48
C ILE A 91 -3.53 -12.73 5.53
N LYS A 92 -2.30 -12.83 6.06
CA LYS A 92 -1.12 -13.22 5.27
C LYS A 92 -0.50 -14.50 5.81
N MET A 93 -0.08 -15.37 4.90
CA MET A 93 0.73 -16.56 5.17
C MET A 93 2.21 -16.21 5.03
N ILE A 94 3.02 -16.51 6.04
CA ILE A 94 4.49 -16.50 5.96
C ILE A 94 4.99 -17.91 6.10
N ILE A 95 5.83 -18.31 5.15
CA ILE A 95 6.63 -19.53 5.20
C ILE A 95 8.06 -19.07 4.92
N PRO A 96 8.89 -18.86 5.97
CA PRO A 96 10.24 -18.33 5.78
C PRO A 96 11.08 -19.23 4.87
N SER A 97 11.80 -18.61 3.94
CA SER A 97 12.65 -19.33 2.98
C SER A 97 14.12 -19.03 3.26
N LEU A 98 14.90 -20.07 3.53
CA LEU A 98 16.36 -19.94 3.70
C LEU A 98 17.07 -19.68 2.37
N GLU A 99 16.51 -20.16 1.25
CA GLU A 99 17.11 -20.01 -0.09
C GLU A 99 17.00 -18.56 -0.59
N THR A 100 15.81 -17.97 -0.50
CA THR A 100 15.53 -16.62 -0.99
C THR A 100 15.68 -15.55 0.08
N GLN A 101 15.91 -15.94 1.33
CA GLN A 101 15.86 -15.08 2.53
C GLN A 101 14.49 -14.42 2.79
N GLU A 102 13.46 -14.79 2.02
CA GLU A 102 12.11 -14.22 2.15
C GLU A 102 11.51 -14.59 3.52
N GLY A 103 10.99 -13.58 4.22
CA GLY A 103 10.22 -13.75 5.45
C GLY A 103 11.05 -14.10 6.68
N LEU A 104 12.38 -14.22 6.57
CA LEU A 104 13.27 -14.60 7.70
C LEU A 104 13.18 -13.64 8.88
N HIS A 105 12.97 -12.35 8.60
CA HIS A 105 12.85 -11.30 9.63
C HIS A 105 11.46 -10.68 9.69
N GLU A 106 10.59 -10.98 8.73
CA GLU A 106 9.31 -10.30 8.56
C GLU A 106 8.45 -10.41 9.83
N LEU A 107 8.23 -11.62 10.35
CA LEU A 107 7.39 -11.79 11.53
C LEU A 107 7.99 -11.14 12.78
N ASP A 108 9.31 -11.19 12.95
CA ASP A 108 9.99 -10.59 14.10
C ASP A 108 9.90 -9.05 14.06
N ILE A 109 10.14 -8.45 12.89
CA ILE A 109 10.03 -7.00 12.68
C ILE A 109 8.59 -6.55 12.94
N MET A 110 7.63 -7.24 12.32
CA MET A 110 6.21 -6.91 12.44
C MET A 110 5.71 -7.05 13.88
N ARG A 111 6.12 -8.09 14.62
CA ARG A 111 5.81 -8.25 16.05
C ARG A 111 6.44 -7.16 16.90
N ARG A 112 7.72 -6.83 16.65
CA ARG A 112 8.42 -5.75 17.37
C ARG A 112 7.66 -4.44 17.23
N PHE A 113 7.33 -4.04 16.01
CA PHE A 113 6.66 -2.76 15.77
C PHE A 113 5.16 -2.76 16.06
N SER A 114 4.57 -3.92 16.36
CA SER A 114 3.21 -4.04 16.89
C SER A 114 3.17 -4.09 18.43
N SER A 115 4.32 -4.15 19.09
CA SER A 115 4.38 -4.21 20.56
C SER A 115 3.98 -2.88 21.21
N ALA A 116 3.58 -2.93 22.48
CA ALA A 116 3.17 -1.75 23.25
C ALA A 116 4.25 -0.63 23.29
N GLU A 117 5.54 -0.99 23.17
CA GLU A 117 6.66 -0.05 23.11
C GLU A 117 6.58 0.87 21.88
N PHE A 118 6.21 0.31 20.72
CA PHE A 118 6.22 1.02 19.43
C PHE A 118 4.82 1.37 18.91
N ALA A 119 3.76 0.79 19.49
CA ALA A 119 2.39 0.99 19.01
C ALA A 119 1.91 2.45 19.09
N ASN A 120 2.45 3.22 20.04
CA ASN A 120 2.11 4.63 20.25
C ASN A 120 3.11 5.61 19.63
N ASP A 121 4.14 5.13 18.94
CA ASP A 121 5.08 5.99 18.22
C ASP A 121 4.39 6.53 16.95
N GLU A 122 4.23 7.85 16.85
CA GLU A 122 3.55 8.48 15.73
C GLU A 122 4.27 8.26 14.40
N ASP A 123 5.61 8.13 14.42
CA ASP A 123 6.42 7.86 13.24
C ASP A 123 6.38 6.36 12.85
N ASN A 124 5.78 5.50 13.67
CA ASN A 124 5.64 4.09 13.33
C ASN A 124 4.54 3.91 12.27
N HIS A 125 4.97 3.86 11.02
CA HIS A 125 4.16 3.55 9.85
C HIS A 125 4.34 2.10 9.38
N VAL A 126 4.66 1.16 10.27
CA VAL A 126 4.60 -0.27 9.98
C VAL A 126 3.18 -0.75 10.22
N VAL A 127 2.60 -1.51 9.28
CA VAL A 127 1.26 -2.07 9.48
C VAL A 127 1.24 -2.97 10.73
N PRO A 128 0.28 -2.79 11.66
CA PRO A 128 0.26 -3.58 12.89
C PRO A 128 -0.24 -5.01 12.64
N ILE A 129 0.32 -5.95 13.38
CA ILE A 129 -0.23 -7.29 13.57
C ILE A 129 -1.31 -7.22 14.64
N LEU A 130 -2.51 -7.66 14.27
CA LEU A 130 -3.66 -7.78 15.17
C LEU A 130 -3.68 -9.14 15.89
N ASP A 131 -3.19 -10.19 15.22
CA ASP A 131 -3.14 -11.56 15.71
C ASP A 131 -2.17 -12.39 14.85
N ALA A 132 -1.62 -13.49 15.40
CA ALA A 132 -0.76 -14.41 14.68
C ALA A 132 -0.78 -15.81 15.28
N PHE A 133 -0.91 -16.83 14.42
CA PHE A 133 -0.97 -18.24 14.83
C PHE A 133 -0.44 -19.18 13.75
N GLY A 134 -0.04 -20.40 14.13
CA GLY A 134 0.59 -21.36 13.22
C GLY A 134 -0.34 -21.84 12.10
N ILE A 135 0.25 -22.11 10.93
CA ILE A 135 -0.41 -22.77 9.81
C ILE A 135 -0.44 -24.28 10.06
N PRO A 136 -1.61 -24.95 10.07
CA PRO A 136 -1.70 -26.38 10.30
C PRO A 136 -0.86 -27.18 9.28
N GLY A 137 -0.03 -28.10 9.78
CA GLY A 137 0.79 -28.99 8.95
C GLY A 137 2.02 -28.33 8.29
N VAL A 138 2.29 -27.05 8.55
CA VAL A 138 3.45 -26.34 7.99
C VAL A 138 4.38 -25.89 9.11
N GLY A 139 5.49 -26.62 9.29
CA GLY A 139 6.50 -26.29 10.31
C GLY A 139 7.08 -24.89 10.08
N GLY A 140 7.01 -24.04 11.11
CA GLY A 140 7.47 -22.64 11.05
C GLY A 140 6.56 -21.69 10.23
N GLY A 141 5.51 -22.21 9.59
CA GLY A 141 4.54 -21.41 8.85
C GLY A 141 3.57 -20.69 9.78
N MET A 142 3.31 -19.41 9.52
CA MET A 142 2.45 -18.56 10.35
C MET A 142 1.40 -17.84 9.52
N PHE A 143 0.16 -17.82 10.01
CA PHE A 143 -0.81 -16.80 9.67
C PHE A 143 -0.56 -15.59 10.55
N TYR A 144 -0.66 -14.40 9.98
CA TYR A 144 -0.80 -13.17 10.75
C TYR A 144 -1.86 -12.26 10.13
N ILE A 145 -2.51 -11.52 11.00
CA ILE A 145 -3.71 -10.74 10.71
C ILE A 145 -3.35 -9.26 10.78
N MET A 146 -3.72 -8.51 9.76
CA MET A 146 -3.50 -7.07 9.65
C MET A 146 -4.83 -6.36 9.42
N PRO A 147 -4.94 -5.05 9.70
CA PRO A 147 -6.05 -4.25 9.21
C PRO A 147 -6.21 -4.38 7.69
N LEU A 148 -7.44 -4.34 7.19
CA LEU A 148 -7.66 -4.14 5.76
C LEU A 148 -7.20 -2.72 5.37
N LEU A 149 -6.32 -2.63 4.39
CA LEU A 149 -5.80 -1.37 3.85
C LEU A 149 -6.14 -1.25 2.36
N THR A 150 -6.08 -0.03 1.82
CA THR A 150 -6.20 0.23 0.37
C THR A 150 -4.89 0.75 -0.20
N PRO A 151 -4.68 0.69 -1.54
CA PRO A 151 -3.58 1.42 -2.18
C PRO A 151 -3.62 2.90 -1.79
N TYR A 152 -2.45 3.50 -1.53
CA TYR A 152 -2.36 4.85 -0.96
C TYR A 152 -3.04 5.93 -1.81
N ASP A 153 -3.13 5.71 -3.12
CA ASP A 153 -3.71 6.60 -4.13
C ASP A 153 -5.17 6.27 -4.45
N ARG A 154 -5.83 5.42 -3.64
CA ARG A 154 -7.25 5.07 -3.79
C ARG A 154 -8.05 5.39 -2.53
N PRO A 155 -9.01 6.34 -2.60
CA PRO A 155 -9.40 7.14 -3.78
C PRO A 155 -8.29 8.10 -4.25
N PRO A 156 -8.31 8.60 -5.51
CA PRO A 156 -7.26 9.51 -6.00
C PRO A 156 -7.05 10.74 -5.12
N PHE A 157 -5.81 11.24 -5.06
CA PHE A 157 -5.50 12.48 -4.37
C PHE A 157 -6.26 13.66 -4.96
N GLN A 158 -6.81 14.54 -4.11
CA GLN A 158 -7.60 15.69 -4.55
C GLN A 158 -6.85 17.01 -4.49
N SER A 159 -5.76 17.11 -3.71
CA SER A 159 -4.97 18.32 -3.56
C SER A 159 -3.48 18.00 -3.36
N LEU A 160 -2.61 19.00 -3.55
CA LEU A 160 -1.18 18.84 -3.21
C LEU A 160 -0.98 18.68 -1.69
N ASN A 161 -1.88 19.19 -0.85
CA ASN A 161 -1.85 18.97 0.59
C ASN A 161 -2.02 17.50 0.96
N GLU A 162 -2.87 16.74 0.26
CA GLU A 162 -3.01 15.31 0.52
C GLU A 162 -1.74 14.54 0.13
N ILE A 163 -1.09 14.93 -0.97
CA ILE A 163 0.20 14.34 -1.39
C ILE A 163 1.31 14.73 -0.41
N TYR A 164 1.31 15.96 0.08
CA TYR A 164 2.24 16.41 1.10
C TYR A 164 2.12 15.57 2.37
N ASP A 165 0.90 15.33 2.85
CA ASP A 165 0.67 14.50 4.04
C ASP A 165 1.10 13.04 3.81
N PHE A 166 0.79 12.47 2.65
CA PHE A 166 1.30 11.16 2.23
C PHE A 166 2.84 11.08 2.25
N LEU A 167 3.50 12.04 1.61
CA LEU A 167 4.96 12.07 1.57
C LEU A 167 5.54 12.28 2.97
N ARG A 168 4.99 13.19 3.75
CA ARG A 168 5.39 13.41 5.14
C ARG A 168 5.37 12.11 5.94
N GLN A 169 4.25 11.40 5.96
CA GLN A 169 4.09 10.13 6.68
C GLN A 169 5.03 9.03 6.17
N THR A 170 5.24 8.92 4.84
CA THR A 170 6.18 7.93 4.28
C THR A 170 7.63 8.24 4.64
N PHE A 171 8.06 9.51 4.61
CA PHE A 171 9.39 9.90 5.08
C PHE A 171 9.57 9.68 6.59
N GLU A 172 8.56 9.98 7.42
CA GLU A 172 8.55 9.71 8.86
C GLU A 172 8.69 8.21 9.13
N GLY A 173 7.87 7.39 8.45
CA GLY A 173 7.92 5.93 8.53
C GLY A 173 9.26 5.32 8.14
N LEU A 174 9.87 5.83 7.07
CA LEU A 174 11.16 5.31 6.63
C LEU A 174 12.29 5.71 7.57
N LEU A 175 12.26 6.94 8.11
CA LEU A 175 13.20 7.37 9.15
C LEU A 175 13.02 6.53 10.42
N PHE A 176 11.78 6.20 10.79
CA PHE A 176 11.48 5.30 11.90
C PHE A 176 12.09 3.91 11.71
N LEU A 177 11.99 3.33 10.50
CA LEU A 177 12.64 2.06 10.18
C LEU A 177 14.16 2.18 10.31
N HIS A 178 14.74 3.21 9.69
CA HIS A 178 16.19 3.41 9.64
C HIS A 178 16.79 3.65 11.04
N ARG A 179 16.13 4.43 11.91
CA ARG A 179 16.57 4.65 13.31
C ARG A 179 16.50 3.38 14.15
N ASN A 180 15.64 2.42 13.77
CA ASN A 180 15.54 1.10 14.37
C ASN A 180 16.40 0.04 13.66
N ASN A 181 17.38 0.45 12.85
CA ASN A 181 18.32 -0.43 12.14
C ASN A 181 17.64 -1.39 11.15
N ILE A 182 16.49 -1.01 10.60
CA ILE A 182 15.75 -1.80 9.63
C ILE A 182 15.66 -1.05 8.30
N ALA A 183 15.96 -1.74 7.22
CA ALA A 183 15.74 -1.27 5.85
C ALA A 183 14.66 -2.14 5.19
N HIS A 184 13.75 -1.52 4.45
CA HIS A 184 12.60 -2.19 3.86
C HIS A 184 12.98 -3.03 2.63
N ARG A 185 13.86 -2.50 1.78
CA ARG A 185 14.44 -3.09 0.56
C ARG A 185 13.51 -3.42 -0.59
N ASP A 186 12.19 -3.31 -0.41
CA ASP A 186 11.21 -3.41 -1.49
C ASP A 186 10.17 -2.27 -1.46
N ILE A 187 10.62 -1.02 -1.30
CA ILE A 187 9.70 0.14 -1.34
C ILE A 187 9.23 0.35 -2.79
N ALA A 188 7.94 0.17 -2.99
CA ALA A 188 7.26 0.42 -4.26
C ALA A 188 5.80 0.78 -3.97
N SER A 189 5.09 1.32 -4.96
CA SER A 189 3.69 1.72 -4.77
C SER A 189 2.80 0.62 -4.20
N ALA A 190 3.04 -0.64 -4.58
CA ALA A 190 2.28 -1.78 -4.07
C ALA A 190 2.59 -2.15 -2.61
N ASN A 191 3.68 -1.66 -2.01
CA ASN A 191 4.05 -1.87 -0.59
C ASN A 191 3.80 -0.65 0.30
N VAL A 192 3.14 0.38 -0.23
CA VAL A 192 2.67 1.51 0.57
C VAL A 192 1.15 1.52 0.50
N MET A 193 0.51 1.39 1.65
CA MET A 193 -0.94 1.32 1.75
C MET A 193 -1.49 2.36 2.72
N MET A 194 -2.80 2.49 2.77
CA MET A 194 -3.50 3.48 3.57
C MET A 194 -4.62 2.82 4.36
N ASP A 195 -4.77 3.21 5.62
CA ASP A 195 -6.02 2.98 6.34
C ASP A 195 -7.07 3.97 5.83
N ALA A 196 -7.85 3.50 4.87
CA ALA A 196 -8.83 4.31 4.19
C ALA A 196 -10.19 4.34 4.90
N ARG A 197 -10.39 3.55 5.97
CA ARG A 197 -11.69 3.45 6.66
C ARG A 197 -12.29 4.82 7.02
N PRO A 198 -11.53 5.84 7.47
CA PRO A 198 -12.09 7.17 7.75
C PRO A 198 -12.68 7.88 6.52
N LEU A 199 -12.24 7.51 5.30
CA LEU A 199 -12.70 8.12 4.06
C LEU A 199 -14.07 7.59 3.62
N TYR A 200 -14.50 6.42 4.07
CA TYR A 200 -15.72 5.78 3.60
C TYR A 200 -16.85 5.94 4.61
N TYR A 201 -18.06 6.23 4.12
CA TYR A 201 -19.26 6.32 4.96
C TYR A 201 -19.79 4.95 5.41
N GLU A 202 -19.34 3.89 4.76
CA GLU A 202 -19.77 2.49 4.95
C GLU A 202 -18.60 1.55 4.61
N GLN A 203 -18.75 0.26 4.88
CA GLN A 203 -17.69 -0.71 4.59
C GLN A 203 -17.53 -0.90 3.08
N PHE A 204 -16.29 -0.82 2.59
CA PHE A 204 -15.95 -1.02 1.19
C PHE A 204 -15.49 -2.45 0.92
N HIS A 205 -15.63 -2.92 -0.33
CA HIS A 205 -15.20 -4.26 -0.72
C HIS A 205 -13.65 -4.37 -0.73
N PRO A 206 -13.05 -5.41 -0.12
CA PRO A 206 -11.59 -5.58 -0.03
C PRO A 206 -10.86 -5.60 -1.37
N LEU A 207 -11.44 -6.23 -2.40
CA LEU A 207 -10.84 -6.28 -3.75
C LEU A 207 -11.24 -5.10 -4.63
N HIS A 208 -12.39 -4.47 -4.33
CA HIS A 208 -12.97 -3.42 -5.15
C HIS A 208 -13.42 -2.25 -4.26
N PRO A 209 -12.48 -1.45 -3.72
CA PRO A 209 -12.80 -0.42 -2.72
C PRO A 209 -13.70 0.71 -3.21
N SER A 210 -14.10 0.71 -4.49
CA SER A 210 -15.12 1.61 -5.03
C SER A 210 -16.55 1.13 -4.78
N PHE A 211 -16.74 -0.11 -4.35
CA PHE A 211 -18.04 -0.71 -4.07
C PHE A 211 -18.22 -0.97 -2.57
N THR A 212 -19.46 -1.08 -2.15
CA THR A 212 -19.85 -1.59 -0.84
C THR A 212 -19.32 -2.99 -0.59
N HIS A 213 -19.20 -3.37 0.68
CA HIS A 213 -18.69 -4.68 1.08
C HIS A 213 -19.44 -5.87 0.45
N ASP A 214 -20.72 -5.72 0.14
CA ASP A 214 -21.53 -6.73 -0.56
C ASP A 214 -21.51 -6.60 -2.09
N GLY A 215 -20.72 -5.67 -2.63
CA GLY A 215 -20.57 -5.43 -4.06
C GLY A 215 -21.75 -4.77 -4.77
N GLN A 216 -22.82 -4.38 -4.05
CA GLN A 216 -24.07 -3.97 -4.69
C GLN A 216 -24.04 -2.57 -5.31
N HIS A 217 -23.37 -1.60 -4.68
CA HIS A 217 -23.33 -0.23 -5.20
C HIS A 217 -22.00 0.48 -4.95
N LEU A 218 -21.81 1.60 -5.63
CA LEU A 218 -20.66 2.46 -5.41
C LEU A 218 -20.73 3.08 -4.01
N VAL A 219 -19.61 3.06 -3.31
CA VAL A 219 -19.50 3.68 -2.00
C VAL A 219 -19.11 5.15 -2.11
N GLN A 220 -19.70 5.99 -1.27
CA GLN A 220 -19.34 7.40 -1.18
C GLN A 220 -18.08 7.61 -0.34
N THR A 221 -17.26 8.58 -0.72
CA THR A 221 -16.00 8.91 -0.04
C THR A 221 -15.92 10.37 0.38
N ARG A 222 -15.17 10.62 1.46
CA ARG A 222 -14.70 11.94 1.91
C ARG A 222 -13.31 12.20 1.35
N ASN A 223 -12.93 13.48 1.32
CA ASN A 223 -11.54 13.84 1.03
C ASN A 223 -10.65 13.63 2.27
N ARG A 224 -9.34 13.50 2.07
CA ARG A 224 -8.38 13.22 3.16
C ARG A 224 -8.14 14.43 4.06
N THR A 225 -8.57 15.62 3.63
CA THR A 225 -8.47 16.84 4.43
C THR A 225 -9.56 16.88 5.51
N GLU A 226 -10.74 16.32 5.24
CA GLU A 226 -11.85 16.19 6.17
C GLU A 226 -11.72 14.95 7.08
N ALA A 227 -11.14 13.88 6.55
CA ALA A 227 -10.93 12.63 7.26
C ALA A 227 -9.46 12.20 7.12
N PRO A 228 -8.59 12.58 8.08
CA PRO A 228 -7.18 12.20 8.07
C PRO A 228 -7.01 10.69 8.03
N VAL A 229 -5.98 10.25 7.32
CA VAL A 229 -5.65 8.85 7.08
C VAL A 229 -4.24 8.55 7.54
N LYS A 230 -3.96 7.29 7.90
CA LYS A 230 -2.60 6.83 8.18
C LYS A 230 -2.10 5.96 7.04
N TYR A 231 -0.87 6.22 6.60
CA TYR A 231 -0.18 5.40 5.60
C TYR A 231 0.74 4.38 6.27
N TYR A 232 0.93 3.24 5.62
CA TYR A 232 1.72 2.14 6.16
C TYR A 232 2.64 1.56 5.09
N TYR A 233 3.86 1.22 5.50
CA TYR A 233 4.68 0.22 4.84
C TYR A 233 4.15 -1.17 5.17
N ILE A 234 4.05 -1.99 4.14
CA ILE A 234 3.64 -3.40 4.22
C ILE A 234 4.67 -4.28 3.55
N ASP A 235 4.58 -5.59 3.80
CA ASP A 235 5.37 -6.61 3.12
C ASP A 235 6.89 -6.50 3.39
N PHE A 236 7.30 -7.02 4.55
CA PHE A 236 8.69 -6.98 5.00
C PHE A 236 9.46 -8.25 4.59
N GLY A 237 8.98 -8.96 3.57
CA GLY A 237 9.54 -10.23 3.12
C GLY A 237 11.04 -10.16 2.78
N PHE A 238 11.51 -9.04 2.22
CA PHE A 238 12.92 -8.83 1.85
C PHE A 238 13.66 -7.85 2.77
N SER A 239 13.02 -7.44 3.86
CA SER A 239 13.59 -6.47 4.80
C SER A 239 14.92 -6.95 5.38
N PHE A 240 15.77 -5.99 5.69
CA PHE A 240 17.06 -6.22 6.30
C PHE A 240 17.09 -5.61 7.69
N TRP A 241 17.46 -6.41 8.68
CA TRP A 241 17.63 -5.95 10.05
C TRP A 241 19.10 -6.04 10.45
N ARG A 242 19.75 -4.88 10.58
CA ARG A 242 21.11 -4.78 11.10
C ARG A 242 21.09 -5.05 12.61
N ARG A 243 21.42 -6.29 12.97
CA ARG A 243 21.62 -6.72 14.37
C ARG A 243 23.06 -6.47 14.82
N ASP A 244 23.25 -6.32 16.13
CA ASP A 244 24.57 -6.09 16.72
C ASP A 244 25.55 -7.22 16.35
N GLY A 245 26.75 -6.84 15.89
CA GLY A 245 27.77 -7.78 15.40
C GLY A 245 27.49 -8.38 14.01
N GLY A 246 26.39 -8.00 13.35
CA GLY A 246 26.05 -8.43 11.99
C GLY A 246 26.75 -7.64 10.88
N SER A 247 26.58 -8.07 9.63
CA SER A 247 27.02 -7.32 8.45
C SER A 247 26.28 -5.98 8.37
N ASN A 248 26.98 -4.93 7.95
CA ASN A 248 26.35 -3.64 7.60
C ASN A 248 25.77 -3.63 6.18
N TRP A 249 26.09 -4.65 5.39
CA TRP A 249 25.78 -4.73 3.96
C TRP A 249 24.75 -5.82 3.69
N ALA A 250 23.74 -5.49 2.90
CA ALA A 250 22.76 -6.44 2.38
C ALA A 250 23.24 -7.08 1.07
N ARG A 251 22.63 -8.21 0.69
CA ARG A 251 22.85 -8.91 -0.58
C ARG A 251 21.50 -9.36 -1.17
N GLY A 252 21.48 -9.63 -2.47
CA GLY A 252 20.26 -10.03 -3.20
C GLY A 252 19.67 -8.89 -4.02
N LYS A 253 18.94 -9.23 -5.08
CA LYS A 253 18.44 -8.30 -6.09
C LYS A 253 16.95 -8.00 -5.93
N GLU A 254 16.34 -8.57 -4.90
CA GLU A 254 14.91 -8.79 -4.84
C GLU A 254 14.22 -7.51 -4.39
N ALA A 255 13.68 -6.80 -5.36
CA ALA A 255 12.83 -5.63 -5.21
C ALA A 255 12.09 -5.39 -6.53
N ARG A 256 10.95 -4.72 -6.48
CA ARG A 256 10.22 -4.26 -7.68
C ARG A 256 10.93 -3.09 -8.35
N GLU A 257 11.56 -2.25 -7.54
CA GLU A 257 12.28 -1.05 -7.97
C GLU A 257 13.74 -1.08 -7.50
N PRO A 258 14.56 -2.09 -7.86
CA PRO A 258 15.88 -2.25 -7.28
C PRO A 258 16.78 -1.04 -7.57
N ALA A 259 17.53 -0.59 -6.56
CA ALA A 259 18.59 0.39 -6.77
C ALA A 259 19.68 -0.19 -7.69
N PRO A 260 20.46 0.64 -8.42
CA PRO A 260 21.46 0.14 -9.36
C PRO A 260 22.44 -0.87 -8.74
N GLU A 261 22.98 -0.53 -7.56
CA GLU A 261 23.90 -1.39 -6.81
C GLU A 261 23.24 -2.70 -6.32
N GLN A 262 21.93 -2.66 -6.04
CA GLN A 262 21.14 -3.84 -5.69
C GLN A 262 20.90 -4.74 -6.90
N ALA A 263 20.59 -4.17 -8.08
CA ALA A 263 20.35 -4.91 -9.33
C ALA A 263 21.62 -5.61 -9.85
N GLU A 264 22.81 -5.05 -9.57
CA GLU A 264 24.09 -5.70 -9.85
C GLU A 264 24.29 -6.97 -9.00
N GLY A 265 23.66 -7.05 -7.83
CA GLY A 265 23.76 -8.19 -6.90
C GLY A 265 25.01 -8.17 -6.03
N LEU A 266 25.67 -7.01 -5.97
CA LEU A 266 26.81 -6.77 -5.10
C LEU A 266 26.32 -6.58 -3.65
N ALA A 267 27.26 -6.50 -2.71
CA ALA A 267 26.94 -6.06 -1.36
C ALA A 267 26.68 -4.54 -1.38
N TYR A 268 25.57 -4.09 -0.79
CA TYR A 268 25.16 -2.67 -0.82
C TYR A 268 24.62 -2.20 0.53
N ASP A 269 24.59 -0.88 0.71
CA ASP A 269 23.97 -0.24 1.86
C ASP A 269 22.45 -0.26 1.66
N PRO A 270 21.71 -1.06 2.44
CA PRO A 270 20.27 -1.20 2.23
C PRO A 270 19.49 0.07 2.60
N PHE A 271 20.04 0.91 3.49
CA PHE A 271 19.40 2.18 3.86
C PHE A 271 19.48 3.18 2.72
N SER A 272 20.61 3.22 2.01
CA SER A 272 20.74 4.02 0.78
C SER A 272 19.84 3.50 -0.34
N ALA A 273 19.67 2.18 -0.46
CA ALA A 273 18.76 1.57 -1.43
C ALA A 273 17.28 1.95 -1.18
N ASP A 274 16.83 1.99 0.07
CA ASP A 274 15.48 2.47 0.42
C ASP A 274 15.24 3.92 -0.05
N VAL A 275 16.25 4.79 0.07
CA VAL A 275 16.15 6.18 -0.41
C VAL A 275 15.95 6.22 -1.93
N TYR A 276 16.69 5.38 -2.66
CA TYR A 276 16.50 5.25 -4.11
C TYR A 276 15.08 4.81 -4.44
N GLN A 277 14.58 3.79 -3.75
CA GLN A 277 13.27 3.20 -3.99
C GLN A 277 12.12 4.17 -3.70
N LEU A 278 12.16 4.90 -2.58
CA LEU A 278 11.20 5.97 -2.30
C LEU A 278 11.30 7.10 -3.33
N GLY A 279 12.51 7.45 -3.75
CA GLY A 279 12.74 8.40 -4.85
C GLY A 279 12.15 7.92 -6.18
N ALA A 280 12.23 6.63 -6.46
CA ALA A 280 11.68 6.00 -7.66
C ALA A 280 10.16 6.03 -7.65
N LEU A 281 9.52 5.72 -6.52
CA LEU A 281 8.06 5.88 -6.33
C LEU A 281 7.63 7.33 -6.65
N ILE A 282 8.31 8.32 -6.08
CA ILE A 282 8.01 9.74 -6.37
C ILE A 282 8.20 10.06 -7.85
N ARG A 283 9.31 9.60 -8.45
CA ARG A 283 9.71 9.93 -9.82
C ARG A 283 8.84 9.26 -10.89
N ARG A 284 8.49 8.00 -10.69
CA ARG A 284 7.91 7.11 -11.70
C ARG A 284 6.41 6.95 -11.52
N ASP A 285 5.91 7.00 -10.29
CA ASP A 285 4.51 6.69 -10.00
C ASP A 285 3.70 7.96 -9.73
N LEU A 286 4.21 8.90 -8.92
CA LEU A 286 3.48 10.13 -8.59
C LEU A 286 3.59 11.21 -9.67
N ILE A 287 4.82 11.66 -9.99
CA ILE A 287 5.04 12.83 -10.85
C ILE A 287 4.40 12.68 -12.26
N PRO A 288 4.47 11.53 -12.95
CA PRO A 288 3.90 11.40 -14.29
C PRO A 288 2.38 11.55 -14.34
N GLY A 289 1.68 11.11 -13.28
CA GLY A 289 0.23 11.22 -13.14
C GLY A 289 -0.25 12.60 -12.68
N ILE A 290 0.63 13.39 -12.05
CA ILE A 290 0.26 14.63 -11.35
C ILE A 290 1.16 15.78 -11.82
N PRO A 291 0.82 16.48 -12.92
CA PRO A 291 1.67 17.53 -13.49
C PRO A 291 2.02 18.67 -12.53
N SER A 292 1.16 18.97 -11.55
CA SER A 292 1.39 19.99 -10.53
C SER A 292 2.54 19.63 -9.57
N LEU A 293 2.98 18.37 -9.54
CA LEU A 293 4.06 17.84 -8.71
C LEU A 293 5.45 17.92 -9.39
N LYS A 294 5.55 18.46 -10.61
CA LYS A 294 6.83 18.59 -11.34
C LYS A 294 7.92 19.36 -10.57
N PHE A 295 7.56 20.21 -9.61
CA PHE A 295 8.53 20.90 -8.74
C PHE A 295 9.32 19.93 -7.84
N MET A 296 8.88 18.69 -7.69
CA MET A 296 9.56 17.63 -6.93
C MET A 296 10.63 16.87 -7.75
N ILE A 297 10.73 17.12 -9.07
CA ILE A 297 11.71 16.45 -9.94
C ILE A 297 13.16 16.57 -9.41
N PRO A 298 13.65 17.74 -8.94
CA PRO A 298 15.00 17.85 -8.41
C PRO A 298 15.25 16.93 -7.22
N LEU A 299 14.31 16.86 -6.26
CA LEU A 299 14.41 15.94 -5.13
C LEU A 299 14.41 14.48 -5.59
N ALA A 300 13.46 14.11 -6.44
CA ALA A 300 13.33 12.75 -6.93
C ALA A 300 14.60 12.30 -7.68
N ARG A 301 15.28 13.21 -8.40
CA ARG A 301 16.58 12.94 -9.03
C ARG A 301 17.70 12.75 -8.01
N ALA A 302 17.77 13.59 -6.98
CA ALA A 302 18.78 13.47 -5.92
C ALA A 302 18.64 12.15 -5.13
N MET A 303 17.40 11.71 -4.90
CA MET A 303 17.12 10.41 -4.26
C MET A 303 17.41 9.23 -5.20
N THR A 304 17.17 9.38 -6.51
CA THR A 304 17.44 8.34 -7.52
C THR A 304 18.82 8.45 -8.17
N GLU A 305 19.77 9.09 -7.50
CA GLU A 305 21.16 9.14 -7.96
C GLU A 305 21.73 7.72 -8.01
N LYS A 306 22.38 7.40 -9.14
CA LYS A 306 22.87 6.05 -9.42
C LYS A 306 24.06 5.71 -8.55
N ASP A 307 24.93 6.69 -8.31
CA ASP A 307 26.04 6.57 -7.39
C ASP A 307 25.52 6.70 -5.94
N PRO A 308 25.51 5.63 -5.13
CA PRO A 308 24.98 5.68 -3.77
C PRO A 308 25.74 6.65 -2.86
N GLN A 309 26.98 7.03 -3.19
CA GLN A 309 27.75 8.01 -2.41
C GLN A 309 27.31 9.45 -2.70
N LYS A 310 26.73 9.71 -3.86
CA LYS A 310 26.19 11.03 -4.26
C LYS A 310 24.69 11.14 -3.99
N ARG A 311 24.04 10.03 -3.68
CA ARG A 311 22.63 9.97 -3.30
C ARG A 311 22.41 10.76 -2.02
N THR A 312 21.38 11.61 -2.02
CA THR A 312 21.03 12.40 -0.83
C THR A 312 20.67 11.49 0.33
N LYS A 313 20.96 11.92 1.55
CA LYS A 313 20.55 11.18 2.76
C LYS A 313 19.04 11.33 2.98
N LEU A 314 18.41 10.34 3.61
CA LEU A 314 16.97 10.37 3.87
C LEU A 314 16.52 11.61 4.65
N SER A 315 17.29 12.03 5.65
CA SER A 315 17.01 13.23 6.44
C SER A 315 17.05 14.52 5.60
N GLU A 316 18.05 14.65 4.73
CA GLU A 316 18.19 15.79 3.81
C GLU A 316 17.06 15.80 2.78
N ALA A 317 16.70 14.63 2.26
CA ALA A 317 15.58 14.46 1.34
C ALA A 317 14.24 14.88 1.97
N ARG A 318 14.00 14.55 3.25
CA ARG A 318 12.81 14.99 3.98
C ARG A 318 12.78 16.52 4.12
N GLU A 319 13.87 17.15 4.51
CA GLU A 319 13.92 18.61 4.63
C GLU A 319 13.69 19.31 3.29
N ALA A 320 14.30 18.79 2.22
CA ALA A 320 14.08 19.25 0.86
C ALA A 320 12.61 19.08 0.43
N MET A 321 11.97 17.96 0.78
CA MET A 321 10.53 17.74 0.54
C MET A 321 9.69 18.82 1.23
N HIS A 322 9.88 19.05 2.53
CA HIS A 322 9.15 20.09 3.26
C HIS A 322 9.37 21.49 2.67
N HIS A 323 10.61 21.82 2.30
CA HIS A 323 10.94 23.11 1.69
C HIS A 323 10.24 23.28 0.33
N SER A 324 10.29 22.25 -0.53
CA SER A 324 9.66 22.25 -1.85
C SER A 324 8.14 22.46 -1.77
N PHE A 325 7.46 21.82 -0.82
CA PHE A 325 6.01 22.03 -0.62
C PHE A 325 5.69 23.41 -0.03
N ARG A 326 6.45 23.87 0.98
CA ARG A 326 6.27 25.22 1.56
C ARG A 326 6.40 26.32 0.51
N ALA A 327 7.35 26.18 -0.42
CA ALA A 327 7.58 27.13 -1.51
C ALA A 327 6.40 27.23 -2.51
N GLN A 328 5.46 26.29 -2.52
CA GLN A 328 4.30 26.34 -3.44
C GLN A 328 3.23 27.35 -2.98
N GLY A 329 3.22 27.72 -1.70
CA GLY A 329 2.22 28.60 -1.11
C GLY A 329 0.88 27.91 -0.81
N ALA A 330 0.23 28.32 0.28
CA ALA A 330 -0.94 27.64 0.82
C ALA A 330 -2.12 27.53 -0.16
N ARG A 331 -2.32 28.53 -1.03
CA ARG A 331 -3.37 28.52 -2.05
C ARG A 331 -3.16 27.41 -3.08
N ARG A 332 -1.94 27.25 -3.57
CA ARG A 332 -1.62 26.19 -4.54
C ARG A 332 -1.75 24.81 -3.91
N LEU A 333 -1.41 24.68 -2.62
CA LEU A 333 -1.45 23.41 -1.93
C LEU A 333 -2.88 22.85 -1.75
N ARG A 334 -3.85 23.73 -1.49
CA ARG A 334 -5.28 23.37 -1.35
C ARG A 334 -6.07 23.42 -2.65
N TRP A 335 -5.48 23.92 -3.73
CA TRP A 335 -6.14 23.97 -5.03
C TRP A 335 -6.43 22.54 -5.54
N PRO A 336 -7.62 22.27 -6.11
CA PRO A 336 -7.94 20.95 -6.64
C PRO A 336 -6.94 20.50 -7.70
N LEU A 337 -6.50 19.24 -7.59
CA LEU A 337 -5.66 18.62 -8.61
C LEU A 337 -6.47 18.42 -9.89
N ILE A 338 -5.94 18.91 -11.00
CA ILE A 338 -6.52 18.72 -12.32
C ILE A 338 -5.78 17.54 -12.98
N PRO A 339 -6.47 16.43 -13.27
CA PRO A 339 -5.86 15.30 -13.96
C PRO A 339 -5.28 15.71 -15.30
N ARG A 340 -4.17 15.08 -15.71
CA ARG A 340 -3.51 15.37 -17.00
C ARG A 340 -4.46 15.23 -18.20
N ASN A 341 -5.40 14.30 -18.13
CA ASN A 341 -6.36 13.99 -19.20
C ASN A 341 -7.78 14.48 -18.85
N ALA A 342 -7.91 15.52 -18.03
CA ALA A 342 -9.21 16.05 -17.65
C ALA A 342 -9.98 16.57 -18.88
N THR A 343 -11.26 16.20 -18.97
CA THR A 343 -12.16 16.80 -19.97
C THR A 343 -12.38 18.28 -19.66
N PHE A 344 -12.85 19.06 -20.63
CA PHE A 344 -13.21 20.46 -20.38
C PHE A 344 -14.26 20.61 -19.26
N SER A 345 -15.23 19.70 -19.19
CA SER A 345 -16.23 19.69 -18.11
C SER A 345 -15.62 19.41 -16.74
N GLN A 346 -14.71 18.44 -16.64
CA GLN A 346 -13.97 18.15 -15.40
C GLN A 346 -13.09 19.33 -14.99
N TRP A 347 -12.38 19.93 -15.95
CA TRP A 347 -11.55 21.11 -15.72
C TRP A 347 -12.38 22.27 -15.19
N LEU A 348 -13.54 22.57 -15.81
CA LEU A 348 -14.42 23.65 -15.40
C LEU A 348 -14.99 23.39 -14.00
N TYR A 349 -15.42 22.16 -13.72
CA TYR A 349 -15.91 21.75 -12.41
C TYR A 349 -14.84 21.94 -11.32
N LEU A 350 -13.65 21.38 -11.49
CA LEU A 350 -12.56 21.46 -10.51
C LEU A 350 -12.07 22.90 -10.31
N THR A 351 -12.03 23.70 -11.38
CA THR A 351 -11.68 25.12 -11.28
C THR A 351 -12.74 25.90 -10.51
N SER A 352 -14.03 25.66 -10.78
CA SER A 352 -15.13 26.30 -10.07
C SER A 352 -15.15 25.90 -8.59
N TRP A 353 -14.89 24.62 -8.29
CA TRP A 353 -14.72 24.11 -6.93
C TRP A 353 -13.54 24.78 -6.21
N GLY A 354 -12.41 24.95 -6.90
CA GLY A 354 -11.25 25.68 -6.37
C GLY A 354 -11.59 27.14 -6.01
N VAL A 355 -12.29 27.85 -6.89
CA VAL A 355 -12.76 29.23 -6.60
C VAL A 355 -13.71 29.25 -5.40
N TYR A 356 -14.70 28.35 -5.38
CA TYR A 356 -15.63 28.22 -4.26
C TYR A 356 -14.90 28.02 -2.92
N ASN A 357 -13.94 27.09 -2.87
CA ASN A 357 -13.15 26.83 -1.66
C ASN A 357 -12.37 28.06 -1.20
N GLU A 358 -11.76 28.82 -2.11
CA GLU A 358 -11.05 30.05 -1.76
C GLU A 358 -11.99 31.12 -1.19
N VAL A 359 -13.17 31.29 -1.80
CA VAL A 359 -14.20 32.21 -1.29
C VAL A 359 -14.64 31.79 0.11
N MET A 360 -14.91 30.50 0.33
CA MET A 360 -15.33 30.00 1.64
C MET A 360 -14.24 30.19 2.71
N ILE A 361 -12.97 30.00 2.38
CA ILE A 361 -11.85 30.25 3.30
C ILE A 361 -11.76 31.74 3.65
N PHE A 362 -11.89 32.62 2.65
CA PHE A 362 -11.91 34.07 2.86
C PHE A 362 -13.06 34.47 3.79
N MET A 363 -14.29 34.01 3.51
CA MET A 363 -15.47 34.28 4.33
C MET A 363 -15.30 33.79 5.77
N ARG A 364 -14.75 32.59 5.98
CA ARG A 364 -14.44 32.06 7.33
C ARG A 364 -13.37 32.87 8.06
N SER A 365 -12.43 33.46 7.32
CA SER A 365 -11.37 34.29 7.91
C SER A 365 -11.92 35.64 8.35
N VAL A 366 -12.79 36.24 7.52
CA VAL A 366 -13.53 37.46 7.83
C VAL A 366 -14.44 37.26 9.05
N ALA A 367 -15.22 36.16 9.09
CA ALA A 367 -16.07 35.84 10.23
C ALA A 367 -15.27 35.68 11.53
N ARG A 368 -14.11 35.00 11.50
CA ARG A 368 -13.23 34.88 12.67
C ARG A 368 -12.69 36.22 13.16
N PHE A 369 -12.36 37.13 12.24
CA PHE A 369 -11.94 38.48 12.59
C PHE A 369 -13.03 39.23 13.35
N PHE A 370 -14.28 39.18 12.88
CA PHE A 370 -15.43 39.84 13.55
C PHE A 370 -15.86 39.18 14.86
N ILE A 371 -15.57 37.90 15.08
CA ILE A 371 -15.83 37.22 16.37
C ILE A 371 -14.72 37.51 17.39
N SER A 372 -13.53 37.93 16.94
CA SER A 372 -12.37 38.22 17.80
C SER A 372 -12.18 39.70 18.11
N CYS A 373 -13.02 40.58 17.54
CA CYS A 373 -13.16 42.00 17.88
C CYS A 373 -14.42 42.18 18.73
#